data_AF-A0A174BQI2-F1
#
_entry.id   AF-A0A174BQI2-F1
#
_cell.length_a   1.000
_cell.length_b   1.000
_cell.length_c   1.000
_cell.angle_alpha   90.00
_cell.angle_beta   90.00
_cell.angle_gamma   90.00
#
_symmetry.space_group_name_H-M   'P 1'
#
loop_
_entity.id
_entity.type
_entity.pdbx_description
1 polymer ?
#
loop_
_entity_poly.entity_id
_entity_poly.type
_entity_poly.pdbx_seq_one_letter_code
_entity_poly.pdbx_strand_id
1 'polypeptide(L)' 'MEHIRYKKETEVVTFQGKEITLENLSPVFTPEQEVAKRRELEQRLYEVFRKYADKRQKEEAGA' A
#
# COMPACT_ATOMS: atom_id res chain seq x y z
N MET A 1 12.46 -2.70 20.99
CA MET A 1 11.41 -2.71 19.95
C MET A 1 11.10 -1.27 19.61
N GLU A 2 11.16 -0.86 18.34
CA GLU A 2 10.75 0.49 17.96
C GLU A 2 9.27 0.69 18.29
N HIS A 3 8.96 1.77 19.00
CA HIS A 3 7.58 2.14 19.30
C HIS A 3 6.97 2.84 18.07
N ILE A 4 6.26 2.07 17.24
CA ILE A 4 5.48 2.62 16.13
C ILE A 4 4.39 3.51 16.72
N ARG A 5 4.38 4.78 16.32
CA ARG A 5 3.32 5.73 16.67
C ARG A 5 2.18 5.57 15.67
N TYR A 6 0.95 5.81 16.10
CA TYR A 6 -0.21 5.72 15.23
C TYR A 6 -1.00 7.03 15.26
N LYS A 7 -1.44 7.46 14.08
CA LYS A 7 -2.51 8.45 13.94
C LYS A 7 -3.82 7.67 13.96
N LYS A 8 -4.72 8.09 14.84
CA LYS A 8 -6.06 7.51 14.98
C LYS A 8 -7.08 8.41 14.31
N GLU A 9 -7.94 7.82 13.49
CA GLU A 9 -9.13 8.44 12.93
C GLU A 9 -10.34 7.58 13.31
N THR A 10 -11.36 8.21 13.91
CA THR A 10 -12.57 7.52 14.35
C THR A 10 -13.75 8.03 13.53
N GLU A 11 -14.46 7.09 12.92
CA GLU A 11 -15.66 7.37 12.14
C GLU A 11 -16.79 6.43 12.57
N VAL A 12 -18.03 6.92 12.54
CA VAL A 12 -19.21 6.05 12.69
C VAL A 12 -19.75 5.78 11.30
N VAL A 13 -19.79 4.50 10.93
CA VAL A 13 -20.26 4.07 9.62
C VAL A 13 -21.42 3.09 9.77
N THR A 14 -22.36 3.13 8.83
CA THR A 14 -23.43 2.13 8.78
C THR A 14 -22.97 0.93 7.96
N PHE A 15 -22.90 -0.24 8.59
CA PHE A 15 -22.59 -1.51 7.93
C PHE A 15 -23.71 -2.51 8.18
N GLN A 16 -24.34 -3.02 7.11
CA GLN A 16 -25.46 -3.96 7.19
C GLN A 16 -26.64 -3.45 8.05
N GLY A 17 -26.95 -2.15 7.96
CA GLY A 17 -28.02 -1.53 8.74
C GLY A 17 -27.73 -1.35 10.23
N LYS A 18 -26.48 -1.60 10.68
CA LYS A 18 -26.01 -1.32 12.03
C LYS A 18 -24.97 -0.22 12.00
N GLU A 19 -25.02 0.70 12.97
CA GLU A 19 -23.97 1.67 13.19
C GLU A 19 -22.78 0.99 13.88
N ILE A 20 -21.59 1.11 13.31
CA ILE A 20 -20.35 0.62 13.88
C ILE A 20 -19.34 1.77 13.97
N THR A 21 -18.53 1.76 15.03
CA THR A 21 -17.40 2.68 15.16
C THR A 21 -16.18 2.06 14.50
N LEU A 22 -15.65 2.73 13.49
CA LEU A 22 -14.42 2.39 12.80
C LEU A 22 -13.26 3.20 13.38
N GLU A 23 -12.19 2.53 13.80
CA GLU A 23 -10.96 3.16 14.27
C GLU A 23 -9.82 2.83 13.30
N ASN A 24 -9.56 3.75 12.38
CA ASN A 24 -8.47 3.63 11.41
C ASN A 24 -7.16 4.09 12.07
N LEU A 25 -6.23 3.15 12.27
CA LEU A 25 -4.89 3.41 12.78
C LEU A 25 -3.87 3.42 11.65
N SER A 26 -3.36 4.60 11.34
CA SER A 26 -2.31 4.77 10.34
C SER A 26 -0.95 4.93 11.05
N PRO A 27 0.06 4.12 10.72
CA PRO A 27 1.38 4.26 11.33
C PRO A 27 2.01 5.61 10.97
N VAL A 28 2.64 6.24 11.94
CA VAL A 28 3.41 7.47 11.79
C VAL A 28 4.88 7.08 11.74
N PHE A 29 5.46 7.26 10.56
CA PHE A 29 6.84 6.92 10.28
C PHE A 29 7.76 8.12 10.48
N THR A 30 9.03 7.88 10.78
CA THR A 30 10.06 8.91 10.62
C THR A 30 10.33 9.16 9.13
N PRO A 31 10.92 10.31 8.74
CA PRO A 31 11.27 10.56 7.35
C PRO A 31 12.11 9.44 6.70
N GLU A 32 13.03 8.84 7.46
CA GLU A 32 13.87 7.74 6.99
C GLU A 32 13.06 6.46 6.73
N GLN A 33 12.10 6.15 7.62
CA GLN A 33 11.20 5.01 7.48
C GLN A 33 10.24 5.22 6.30
N GLU A 34 9.74 6.44 6.08
CA GLU A 34 8.90 6.78 4.92
C GLU A 34 9.67 6.56 3.61
N VAL A 35 10.91 7.04 3.53
CA VAL A 35 11.76 6.83 2.35
C VAL A 35 12.01 5.33 2.11
N ALA A 36 12.30 4.57 3.16
CA ALA A 36 12.50 3.12 3.03
C ALA A 36 11.25 2.41 2.51
N LYS A 37 10.07 2.75 3.05
CA LYS A 37 8.79 2.19 2.62
C LYS A 37 8.40 2.61 1.20
N ARG A 38 8.61 3.88 0.86
CA ARG A 38 8.39 4.39 -0.50
C ARG A 38 9.27 3.66 -1.52
N ARG A 39 10.55 3.44 -1.19
CA ARG A 39 11.49 2.71 -2.05
C ARG A 39 11.11 1.23 -2.20
N GLU A 40 10.69 0.58 -1.11
CA GLU A 40 10.17 -0.80 -1.14
C GLU A 40 8.97 -0.91 -2.09
N LEU A 41 8.02 0.02 -2.00
CA LEU A 41 6.84 0.06 -2.85
C LEU A 41 7.21 0.28 -4.33
N GLU A 42 8.09 1.25 -4.60
CA GLU A 42 8.54 1.55 -5.97
C GLU A 42 9.25 0.34 -6.60
N GLN A 43 10.08 -0.39 -5.85
CA GLN A 43 10.73 -1.61 -6.34
C GLN A 43 9.71 -2.68 -6.71
N ARG A 44 8.72 -2.95 -5.85
CA ARG A 44 7.66 -3.93 -6.16
C ARG A 44 6.83 -3.53 -7.37
N LEU A 45 6.52 -2.24 -7.51
CA LEU A 45 5.81 -1.73 -8.68
C LEU A 45 6.65 -1.90 -9.95
N TYR A 46 7.96 -1.59 -9.89
CA TYR A 46 8.87 -1.81 -11.00
C TYR A 46 8.91 -3.27 -11.44
N GLU A 47 9.01 -4.22 -10.50
CA GLU A 47 8.98 -5.65 -10.80
C GLU A 47 7.69 -6.07 -11.51
N VAL A 48 6.55 -5.58 -11.04
CA VAL A 48 5.24 -5.82 -11.66
C VAL A 48 5.22 -5.26 -13.08
N PHE A 49 5.54 -3.98 -13.26
CA PHE A 49 5.51 -3.36 -14.57
C PHE A 49 6.47 -4.03 -15.55
N ARG A 50 7.68 -4.36 -15.12
CA ARG A 50 8.66 -5.10 -15.91
C ARG A 50 8.11 -6.46 -16.35
N LYS A 51 7.57 -7.25 -15.42
CA LYS A 51 6.99 -8.57 -15.72
C LYS A 51 5.90 -8.50 -16.79
N TYR A 52 5.01 -7.52 -16.70
CA TYR A 52 3.91 -7.39 -17.66
C TYR A 52 4.34 -6.75 -18.99
N ALA A 53 5.36 -5.89 -18.99
CA ALA A 53 5.97 -5.39 -20.22
C ALA A 53 6.66 -6.51 -21.00
N ASP A 54 7.47 -7.34 -20.32
CA ASP A 54 8.16 -8.48 -20.93
C ASP A 54 7.17 -9.50 -21.49
N LYS A 55 6.04 -9.73 -20.80
CA LYS A 55 4.96 -10.60 -21.28
C LYS A 55 4.37 -10.08 -22.60
N ARG A 56 4.07 -8.78 -22.67
CA ARG A 56 3.50 -8.15 -23.87
C ARG A 56 4.46 -8.25 -25.06
N GLN A 57 5.74 -7.97 -24.85
CA GLN A 57 6.74 -8.04 -25.92
C GLN A 57 6.88 -9.46 -26.49
N LYS A 58 6.78 -10.49 -25.66
CA LYS A 58 6.83 -11.90 -26.11
C LYS A 58 5.57 -12.31 -26.88
N GLU A 59 4.41 -11.80 -26.49
CA GLU A 59 3.15 -12.02 -27.22
C GLU A 59 3.16 -11.31 -28.59
N GLU A 60 3.71 -10.09 -28.67
CA GLU A 60 3.86 -9.33 -29.91
C GLU A 60 4.91 -9.94 -30.86
N ALA A 61 6.01 -10.50 -30.34
CA ALA A 61 7.04 -11.14 -31.16
C ALA A 61 6.66 -12.55 -31.68
N GLY A 62 5.55 -13.12 -31.18
CA GLY A 62 5.00 -14.41 -31.60
C GLY A 62 3.80 -14.32 -32.55
N ALA A 63 3.37 -13.10 -32.91
CA ALA A 63 2.33 -12.80 -33.89
C ALA A 63 2.96 -12.36 -35.23
#